data_AF-A0AA41HE16-F1
#
_entry.id   AF-A0AA41HE16-F1
#
_cell.length_a   1.000
_cell.length_b   1.000
_cell.length_c   1.000
_cell.angle_alpha   90.00
_cell.angle_beta   90.00
_cell.angle_gamma   90.00
#
_symmetry.space_group_name_H-M   'P 1'
#
loop_
_entity.id
_entity.type
_entity.pdbx_description
1 polymer ?
#
loop_
_entity_poly.entity_id
_entity_poly.type
_entity_poly.pdbx_seq_one_letter_code
_entity_poly.pdbx_strand_id
1 'polypeptide(L)'
;MTDRVVQETTAVAATPAYAVLLQTEVGQPLLKLTRILYDRERCPVQHLSVHMLPERSRILMDVSVEALDSWPQVALCIIRGGAGLTTLRRTIYLL
;
A
#
# COMPACT_ATOMS: atom_id res chain seq x y z
N MET A 1 19.98 -3.28 11.66
CA MET A 1 18.70 -3.79 12.22
C MET A 1 17.71 -2.66 12.08
N THR A 2 16.69 -2.81 11.24
CA THR A 2 15.69 -1.78 10.94
C THR A 2 14.85 -1.51 12.19
N ASP A 3 14.71 -0.25 12.58
CA ASP A 3 14.00 0.14 13.81
C ASP A 3 12.65 0.78 13.51
N ARG A 4 12.52 1.42 12.34
CA ARG A 4 11.28 2.07 11.93
C ARG A 4 11.03 1.91 10.44
N VAL A 5 9.76 1.68 10.12
CA VAL A 5 9.25 1.64 8.75
C VAL A 5 8.15 2.66 8.62
N VAL A 6 8.23 3.51 7.59
CA VAL A 6 7.13 4.38 7.18
C VAL A 6 6.66 3.90 5.83
N GLN A 7 5.36 3.59 5.72
CA GLN A 7 4.76 3.13 4.47
C GLN A 7 3.50 3.94 4.17
N GLU A 8 3.40 4.38 2.93
CA GLU A 8 2.23 5.04 2.38
C GLU A 8 1.75 4.24 1.16
N THR A 9 0.44 4.00 1.10
CA THR A 9 -0.23 3.46 -0.09
C THR A 9 -1.24 4.50 -0.58
N THR A 10 -1.17 4.86 -1.85
CA THR A 10 -2.05 5.86 -2.45
C THR A 10 -2.48 5.44 -3.86
N ALA A 11 -3.53 6.08 -4.37
CA ALA A 11 -3.94 5.94 -5.76
C ALA A 11 -3.30 7.03 -6.61
N VAL A 12 -2.75 6.66 -7.77
CA VAL A 12 -2.19 7.60 -8.75
C VAL A 12 -2.68 7.23 -10.14
N ALA A 13 -2.69 8.20 -11.06
CA ALA A 13 -2.95 7.92 -12.47
C ALA A 13 -1.67 7.41 -13.16
N ALA A 14 -1.81 6.44 -14.06
CA ALA A 14 -0.70 5.94 -14.86
C ALA A 14 -0.13 7.06 -15.76
N THR A 15 1.16 7.34 -15.60
CA THR A 15 1.90 8.20 -16.54
C THR A 15 2.16 7.43 -17.84
N PRO A 16 2.53 8.10 -18.95
CA PRO A 16 2.92 7.40 -20.18
C PRO A 16 4.00 6.33 -19.97
N ALA A 17 5.00 6.62 -19.12
CA ALA A 17 6.05 5.65 -18.81
C ALA A 17 5.49 4.41 -18.09
N TYR A 18 4.64 4.60 -17.08
CA TYR A 18 4.04 3.48 -16.35
C TYR A 18 3.01 2.71 -17.18
N ALA A 19 2.25 3.40 -18.04
CA ALA A 19 1.31 2.77 -18.96
C ALA A 19 2.01 1.74 -19.87
N VAL A 20 3.17 2.11 -20.43
CA VAL A 20 3.99 1.19 -21.24
C VAL A 20 4.52 0.03 -20.42
N LEU A 21 5.14 0.31 -19.26
CA LEU A 21 5.77 -0.72 -18.44
C LEU A 21 4.76 -1.73 -17.85
N LEU A 22 3.57 -1.25 -17.49
CA LEU A 22 2.52 -2.05 -16.86
C LEU A 22 1.48 -2.56 -17.87
N GLN A 23 1.66 -2.28 -19.16
CA GLN A 23 0.75 -2.68 -20.24
C GLN A 23 -0.69 -2.26 -19.95
N THR A 24 -0.87 -0.99 -19.59
CA THR A 24 -2.17 -0.35 -19.33
C THR A 24 -2.27 0.96 -20.10
N GLU A 25 -3.38 1.68 -19.96
CA GLU A 25 -3.58 2.97 -20.62
C GLU A 25 -3.11 4.14 -19.74
N VAL A 26 -2.74 5.24 -20.38
CA VAL A 26 -2.43 6.49 -19.68
C VAL A 26 -3.66 6.98 -18.93
N GLY A 27 -3.49 7.40 -17.68
CA GLY A 27 -4.58 7.84 -16.83
C GLY A 27 -5.27 6.73 -16.04
N GLN A 28 -5.01 5.45 -16.34
CA GLN A 28 -5.59 4.34 -15.59
C GLN A 28 -5.16 4.37 -14.11
N PRO A 29 -6.06 4.10 -13.16
CA PRO A 29 -5.72 4.07 -11.74
C PRO A 29 -4.66 3.01 -11.42
N LEU A 30 -3.62 3.41 -10.70
CA LEU A 30 -2.58 2.54 -10.14
C LEU A 30 -2.55 2.67 -8.62
N LEU A 31 -2.16 1.60 -7.94
CA LEU A 31 -1.70 1.66 -6.56
C LEU A 31 -0.22 2.04 -6.54
N LYS A 32 0.13 3.09 -5.79
CA LYS A 32 1.51 3.45 -5.48
C LYS A 32 1.79 3.17 -4.02
N LEU A 33 2.79 2.34 -3.77
CA LEU A 33 3.36 2.10 -2.44
C LEU A 33 4.71 2.83 -2.35
N THR A 34 4.88 3.66 -1.32
CA THR A 34 6.16 4.25 -0.95
C THR A 34 6.55 3.75 0.44
N ARG A 35 7.76 3.18 0.57
CA ARG A 35 8.28 2.68 1.85
C ARG A 35 9.65 3.27 2.12
N ILE A 36 9.82 3.78 3.34
CA ILE A 36 11.11 4.25 3.85
C ILE A 36 11.49 3.41 5.07
N LEU A 37 12.68 2.82 5.03
CA LEU A 37 13.26 2.10 6.16
C LEU A 37 14.28 3.00 6.87
N TYR A 38 14.23 3.00 8.19
CA TYR A 38 15.18 3.67 9.04
C TYR A 38 15.94 2.65 9.90
N ASP A 39 17.22 2.90 10.09
CA ASP A 39 18.00 2.19 11.11
C ASP A 39 17.68 2.70 12.53
N ARG A 40 18.41 2.16 13.52
CA ARG A 40 18.29 2.52 14.94
C ARG A 40 18.67 3.97 15.25
N GLU A 41 19.46 4.60 14.40
CA GLU A 41 19.89 6.00 14.55
C GLU A 41 18.90 6.95 13.86
N ARG A 42 17.78 6.41 13.32
CA ARG A 42 16.77 7.12 12.54
C ARG A 42 17.31 7.70 11.23
N CYS A 43 18.39 7.13 10.69
CA CYS A 43 18.87 7.47 9.37
C CYS A 43 18.08 6.67 8.32
N PRO A 44 17.60 7.30 7.22
CA PRO A 44 16.91 6.59 6.16
C PRO A 44 17.92 5.74 5.38
N VAL A 45 17.73 4.43 5.41
CA VAL A 45 18.63 3.46 4.76
C VAL A 45 18.06 2.89 3.47
N GLN A 46 16.75 3.01 3.24
CA GLN A 46 16.12 2.56 2.00
C GLN A 46 14.89 3.40 1.68
N HIS A 47 14.73 3.73 0.39
CA HIS A 47 13.51 4.27 -0.18
C HIS A 47 13.04 3.37 -1.33
N LEU A 48 11.86 2.76 -1.19
CA LEU A 48 11.25 1.89 -2.17
C LEU A 48 9.96 2.53 -2.69
N SER A 49 9.79 2.60 -4.01
CA SER A 49 8.53 2.99 -4.64
C SER A 49 8.09 1.92 -5.63
N VAL A 50 6.85 1.46 -5.48
CA VAL A 50 6.25 0.40 -6.30
C VAL A 50 4.95 0.94 -6.88
N HIS A 51 4.75 0.76 -8.19
CA HIS A 51 3.50 1.05 -8.89
C HIS A 51 2.90 -0.26 -9.37
N MET A 52 1.61 -0.47 -9.12
CA MET A 52 0.93 -1.73 -9.35
C MET A 52 -0.47 -1.50 -9.93
N LEU A 53 -0.91 -2.43 -10.79
CA LEU A 53 -2.29 -2.50 -11.23
C LEU A 53 -3.17 -3.04 -10.09
N PRO A 54 -4.23 -2.33 -9.67
CA PRO A 54 -5.13 -2.79 -8.61
C PRO A 54 -5.75 -4.17 -8.91
N GLU A 55 -6.01 -4.46 -10.18
CA GLU A 55 -6.70 -5.68 -10.63
C GLU A 55 -5.81 -6.93 -10.54
N ARG A 56 -4.48 -6.74 -10.49
CA ARG A 56 -3.48 -7.81 -10.52
C ARG A 56 -2.61 -7.87 -9.27
N SER A 57 -2.85 -7.00 -8.28
CA SER A 57 -2.03 -6.91 -7.08
C SER A 57 -2.88 -6.98 -5.82
N ARG A 58 -2.28 -7.48 -4.74
CA ARG A 58 -2.86 -7.49 -3.40
C ARG A 58 -1.79 -7.08 -2.41
N ILE A 59 -2.13 -6.14 -1.54
CA ILE A 59 -1.26 -5.74 -0.42
C ILE A 59 -1.82 -6.43 0.82
N LEU A 60 -1.09 -7.43 1.32
CA LEU A 60 -1.39 -8.08 2.59
C LEU A 60 -0.40 -7.57 3.63
N MET A 61 -0.91 -7.22 4.80
CA MET A 61 -0.11 -6.81 5.94
C MET A 61 -0.45 -7.73 7.10
N ASP A 62 0.56 -8.39 7.65
CA ASP A 62 0.46 -9.12 8.91
C ASP A 62 0.95 -8.18 10.02
N VAL A 63 0.01 -7.69 10.82
CA VAL A 63 0.25 -6.69 11.87
C VAL A 63 -0.41 -7.22 13.13
N SER A 64 0.32 -7.24 14.24
CA SER A 64 -0.26 -7.63 15.51
C SER A 64 -1.34 -6.64 15.93
N VAL A 65 -2.34 -7.11 16.69
CA VAL A 65 -3.46 -6.27 17.13
C VAL A 65 -2.96 -5.09 17.97
N GLU A 66 -1.90 -5.30 18.76
CA GLU A 66 -1.27 -4.26 19.59
C GLU A 66 -0.59 -3.18 18.75
N ALA A 67 -0.06 -3.54 17.57
CA ALA A 67 0.55 -2.58 16.65
C ALA A 67 -0.52 -1.79 15.87
N LEU A 68 -1.70 -2.35 15.64
CA LEU A 68 -2.80 -1.69 14.93
C LEU A 68 -3.27 -0.40 15.63
N ASP A 69 -3.31 -0.41 16.96
CA ASP A 69 -3.72 0.76 17.76
C ASP A 69 -2.78 1.96 17.60
N SER A 70 -1.55 1.73 17.15
CA SER A 70 -0.55 2.78 16.91
C SER A 70 -0.54 3.32 15.47
N TRP A 71 -1.36 2.77 14.56
CA TRP A 71 -1.30 3.04 13.11
C TRP A 71 -2.64 3.52 12.53
N PRO A 72 -2.98 4.82 12.63
CA PRO A 72 -4.29 5.34 12.19
C PRO A 72 -4.53 5.29 10.67
N GLN A 73 -3.48 5.22 9.84
CA GLN A 73 -3.59 5.23 8.37
C GLN A 73 -4.06 3.92 7.72
N VAL A 74 -4.00 2.77 8.41
CA VAL A 74 -4.31 1.45 7.80
C VAL A 74 -5.81 1.29 7.54
N ALA A 75 -6.67 1.92 8.35
CA ALA A 75 -8.13 1.86 8.18
C ALA A 75 -8.61 2.57 6.91
N LEU A 76 -7.90 3.61 6.43
CA LEU A 76 -8.40 4.47 5.36
C LEU A 76 -8.31 3.83 3.96
N CYS A 77 -7.30 2.99 3.70
CA CYS A 77 -7.13 2.33 2.40
C CYS A 77 -8.23 1.29 2.12
N ILE A 78 -8.80 0.68 3.15
CA ILE A 78 -9.93 -0.26 3.03
C ILE A 78 -11.24 0.51 2.72
N ILE A 79 -11.41 1.71 3.30
CA ILE A 79 -12.69 2.44 3.25
C ILE A 79 -12.93 3.15 1.91
N ARG A 80 -11.88 3.63 1.21
CA ARG A 80 -12.05 4.42 -0.03
C ARG A 80 -12.17 3.60 -1.33
N GLY A 81 -11.86 2.31 -1.32
CA GLY A 81 -12.05 1.42 -2.48
C GLY A 81 -13.47 0.84 -2.61
N GLY A 82 -14.35 1.08 -1.63
CA GLY A 82 -15.67 0.45 -1.53
C GLY A 82 -16.81 1.41 -1.84
N ALA A 83 -16.94 1.85 -3.10
CA ALA A 83 -18.25 2.30 -3.59
C ALA A 83 -19.13 1.06 -3.81
N GLY A 84 -19.74 0.55 -2.73
CA GLY A 84 -20.70 -0.55 -2.82
C GLY A 84 -20.72 -1.48 -1.62
N LEU A 85 -21.60 -1.16 -0.68
CA LEU A 85 -22.27 -2.07 0.28
C LEU A 85 -21.41 -2.92 1.24
N THR A 86 -21.55 -2.55 2.52
CA THR A 86 -22.03 -3.45 3.59
C THR A 86 -21.58 -4.91 3.46
N THR A 87 -20.46 -5.25 4.11
CA THR A 87 -20.39 -6.29 5.14
C THR A 87 -18.93 -6.47 5.50
N LEU A 88 -18.62 -6.13 6.75
CA LEU A 88 -17.39 -6.47 7.44
C LEU A 88 -17.31 -8.01 7.61
N ARG A 89 -17.09 -8.76 6.52
CA ARG A 89 -16.86 -10.21 6.58
C ARG A 89 -15.39 -10.49 6.32
N ARG A 90 -14.69 -10.74 7.44
CA ARG A 90 -13.59 -11.71 7.57
C ARG A 90 -13.07 -12.22 6.23
N THR A 91 -12.06 -11.57 5.69
CA THR A 91 -11.22 -12.17 4.65
C THR A 91 -9.79 -11.68 4.86
N ILE A 92 -9.23 -12.04 6.01
CA ILE A 92 -7.80 -12.22 6.18
C ILE A 92 -7.55 -13.64 5.71
N TYR A 93 -7.10 -13.82 4.47
CA TYR A 93 -6.58 -15.12 4.05
C TYR A 93 -5.23 -15.31 4.74
N LEU A 94 -5.23 -16.14 5.78
CA LEU A 94 -4.04 -16.86 6.24
C LEU A 94 -3.58 -17.76 5.09
N LEU A 95 -2.37 -17.51 4.60
CA LEU A 95 -1.48 -18.49 4.00
C LEU A 95 -0.16 -18.41 4.77
#